data_AF-A0A7F8RMW1-F1
#
_entry.id   AF-A0A7F8RMW1-F1
#
_cell.length_a   1.000
_cell.length_b   1.000
_cell.length_c   1.000
_cell.angle_alpha   90.00
_cell.angle_beta   90.00
_cell.angle_gamma   90.00
#
_symmetry.space_group_name_H-M   'P 1'
#
loop_
_entity.id
_entity.type
_entity.pdbx_description
1 polymer ?
#
loop_
_entity_poly.entity_id
_entity_poly.type
_entity_poly.pdbx_seq_one_letter_code
_entity_poly.pdbx_strand_id
1 'polypeptide(L)'
;MPKLQGFEFWSRTLGGARHVVAPMVDQSELAWRLLSRRHGAQLCYTPMLHAQVFVRDANYRKENLYCEVCPEDRPLIVQFCANDPEVFVQAALLAQDYCDAIDLNLGCPQMIAKRGHYGAFLQEEWDLLQRMILLAHEKLSVPVTCKIRVFPEIDKTVKYAQMLEKAGCQLLTVHGRTKEQKGPLSGTASWEHIKAVRKAVAIPVFANGNIQSLRDVERCIQDTGVQGVMSAEGNLHNPALFEGRSPAVWELAEEYLDIVRRYRCPLSYVRAHLFKLWHHTLQVHQQLREELAKVKTLEGVAAVNQELKLRCQEDISRQEEGEKPSGGLPFFHWICQPYLRPGPREGSKENGGARSKRALEEEEGGTDVLSKNKQKKQLRNPHKTFDPSLKPKYAKCDQCGNPKMCVQSVPGLLQEASFQRGCRLPRSRIAF
;
A
#
# COMPACT_ATOMS: atom_id res chain seq x y z
N MET A 1 25.91 -12.22 17.30
CA MET A 1 26.18 -13.04 16.10
C MET A 1 26.37 -12.12 14.91
N PRO A 2 27.21 -12.46 13.92
CA PRO A 2 27.36 -11.66 12.72
C PRO A 2 26.04 -11.57 11.95
N LYS A 3 25.80 -10.43 11.30
CA LYS A 3 24.66 -10.17 10.42
C LYS A 3 24.72 -11.14 9.23
N LEU A 4 23.75 -12.06 9.14
CA LEU A 4 23.68 -13.01 8.03
C LEU A 4 23.44 -12.29 6.70
N GLN A 5 23.95 -12.87 5.61
CA GLN A 5 23.96 -12.25 4.29
C GLN A 5 23.32 -13.15 3.23
N GLY A 6 22.76 -12.53 2.19
CA GLY A 6 22.23 -13.19 0.99
C GLY A 6 21.43 -14.48 1.27
N PHE A 7 21.91 -15.59 0.72
CA PHE A 7 21.27 -16.91 0.86
C PHE A 7 21.31 -17.49 2.28
N GLU A 8 22.29 -17.15 3.11
CA GLU A 8 22.29 -17.56 4.52
C GLU A 8 21.21 -16.84 5.31
N PHE A 9 21.03 -15.53 5.07
CA PHE A 9 19.92 -14.76 5.63
C PHE A 9 18.56 -15.37 5.22
N TRP A 10 18.36 -15.64 3.92
CA TRP A 10 17.10 -16.23 3.45
C TRP A 10 16.85 -17.63 4.03
N SER A 11 17.84 -18.51 4.05
CA SER A 11 17.65 -19.89 4.51
C SER A 11 17.50 -20.00 6.03
N ARG A 12 18.31 -19.26 6.80
CA ARG A 12 18.36 -19.39 8.27
C ARG A 12 17.44 -18.42 9.00
N THR A 13 17.39 -17.15 8.61
CA THR A 13 16.54 -16.15 9.27
C THR A 13 15.12 -16.19 8.72
N LEU A 14 14.96 -16.26 7.40
CA LEU A 14 13.64 -16.29 6.77
C LEU A 14 13.09 -17.71 6.57
N GLY A 15 13.77 -18.74 7.05
CA GLY A 15 13.33 -20.14 6.98
C GLY A 15 13.16 -20.67 5.55
N GLY A 16 13.86 -20.10 4.56
CA GLY A 16 13.70 -20.47 3.16
C GLY A 16 12.34 -20.10 2.58
N ALA A 17 11.70 -19.04 3.11
CA ALA A 17 10.35 -18.63 2.73
C ALA A 17 10.17 -18.51 1.21
N ARG A 18 9.12 -19.16 0.72
CA ARG A 18 8.62 -19.13 -0.67
C ARG A 18 7.29 -18.40 -0.81
N HIS A 19 6.47 -18.42 0.24
CA HIS A 19 5.12 -17.83 0.26
C HIS A 19 5.13 -16.50 1.01
N VAL A 20 5.07 -15.39 0.27
CA VAL A 20 5.31 -14.05 0.82
C VAL A 20 4.08 -13.15 0.70
N VAL A 21 3.64 -12.55 1.80
CA VAL A 21 2.59 -11.51 1.77
C VAL A 21 3.23 -10.15 1.53
N ALA A 22 2.70 -9.42 0.54
CA ALA A 22 3.22 -8.12 0.15
C ALA A 22 2.98 -7.02 1.20
N PRO A 23 3.86 -6.00 1.25
CA PRO A 23 3.57 -4.77 1.96
C PRO A 23 2.43 -4.02 1.26
N MET A 24 1.35 -3.77 1.99
CA MET A 24 0.14 -3.12 1.50
C MET A 24 -0.33 -2.08 2.52
N VAL A 25 -0.32 -0.80 2.13
CA VAL A 25 -0.79 0.30 2.99
C VAL A 25 -2.22 0.01 3.44
N ASP A 26 -2.43 0.06 4.75
CA ASP A 26 -3.71 -0.21 5.45
C ASP A 26 -4.29 -1.62 5.24
N GLN A 27 -3.50 -2.55 4.68
CA GLN A 27 -3.96 -3.87 4.25
C GLN A 27 -2.97 -5.01 4.56
N SER A 28 -1.97 -4.73 5.37
CA SER A 28 -0.98 -5.71 5.84
C SER A 28 -0.64 -5.47 7.31
N GLU A 29 -1.62 -4.97 8.08
CA GLU A 29 -1.55 -4.82 9.53
C GLU A 29 -1.45 -6.18 10.23
N LEU A 30 -1.12 -6.19 11.52
CA LEU A 30 -0.82 -7.44 12.26
C LEU A 30 -1.92 -8.48 12.10
N ALA A 31 -3.19 -8.07 12.24
CA ALA A 31 -4.33 -8.97 12.14
C ALA A 31 -4.39 -9.71 10.78
N TRP A 32 -4.12 -8.99 9.68
CA TRP A 32 -4.13 -9.59 8.34
C TRP A 32 -2.92 -10.50 8.11
N ARG A 33 -1.75 -10.14 8.63
CA ARG A 33 -0.54 -10.99 8.55
C ARG A 33 -0.75 -12.30 9.32
N LEU A 34 -1.32 -12.25 10.52
CA LEU A 34 -1.66 -13.44 11.30
C LEU A 34 -2.68 -14.34 10.59
N LEU A 35 -3.72 -13.77 9.97
CA LEU A 35 -4.66 -14.54 9.14
C LEU A 35 -3.92 -15.24 7.99
N SER A 36 -3.07 -14.51 7.28
CA SER A 36 -2.30 -15.08 6.17
C SER A 36 -1.32 -16.15 6.62
N ARG A 37 -0.73 -16.03 7.81
CA ARG A 37 0.16 -17.05 8.40
C ARG A 37 -0.59 -18.34 8.76
N ARG A 38 -1.81 -18.22 9.30
CA ARG A 38 -2.68 -19.39 9.51
C ARG A 38 -2.93 -20.14 8.22
N HIS A 39 -2.87 -19.44 7.09
CA HIS A 39 -3.04 -20.01 5.77
C HIS A 39 -1.80 -20.04 4.89
N GLY A 40 -0.66 -20.43 5.48
CA GLY A 40 0.52 -20.84 4.73
C GLY A 40 1.45 -19.73 4.26
N ALA A 41 1.21 -18.46 4.66
CA ALA A 41 2.22 -17.41 4.50
C ALA A 41 3.42 -17.69 5.41
N GLN A 42 4.62 -17.67 4.83
CA GLN A 42 5.87 -17.97 5.52
C GLN A 42 6.61 -16.68 5.92
N LEU A 43 6.44 -15.63 5.13
CA LEU A 43 7.04 -14.32 5.34
C LEU A 43 6.00 -13.25 5.09
N CYS A 44 5.92 -12.27 5.98
CA CYS A 44 5.05 -11.12 5.81
C CYS A 44 5.87 -9.82 5.90
N TYR A 45 5.31 -8.76 5.31
CA TYR A 45 5.83 -7.41 5.40
C TYR A 45 4.83 -6.52 6.12
N THR A 46 5.32 -5.51 6.85
CA THR A 46 4.45 -4.45 7.39
C THR A 46 3.83 -3.61 6.27
N PRO A 47 2.83 -2.76 6.57
CA PRO A 47 2.49 -1.64 5.71
C PRO A 47 3.73 -0.77 5.47
N MET A 48 3.75 -0.05 4.36
CA MET A 48 4.82 0.90 4.05
C MET A 48 4.78 2.08 5.04
N LEU A 49 5.81 2.20 5.87
CA LEU A 49 5.95 3.26 6.87
C LEU A 49 6.72 4.47 6.32
N HIS A 50 6.35 5.68 6.69
CA HIS A 50 7.07 6.88 6.23
C HIS A 50 8.23 7.20 7.17
N ALA A 51 9.49 7.05 6.72
CA ALA A 51 10.67 7.18 7.58
C ALA A 51 10.75 8.52 8.33
N GLN A 52 10.57 9.65 7.63
CA GLN A 52 10.57 10.98 8.26
C GLN A 52 9.50 11.16 9.36
N VAL A 53 8.31 10.59 9.16
CA VAL A 53 7.23 10.65 10.15
C VAL A 53 7.56 9.74 11.32
N PHE A 54 8.08 8.54 11.04
CA PHE A 54 8.53 7.57 12.02
C PHE A 54 9.58 8.16 12.97
N VAL A 55 10.60 8.85 12.45
CA VAL A 55 11.62 9.52 13.27
C VAL A 55 10.99 10.60 14.16
N ARG A 56 10.13 11.45 13.59
CA ARG A 56 9.62 12.65 14.27
C ARG A 56 8.49 12.38 15.26
N ASP A 57 7.66 11.38 15.01
CA ASP A 57 6.40 11.16 15.73
C ASP A 57 6.40 9.80 16.43
N ALA A 58 6.56 9.83 17.76
CA ALA A 58 6.57 8.64 18.59
C ALA A 58 5.22 7.92 18.64
N ASN A 59 4.10 8.64 18.50
CA ASN A 59 2.77 8.02 18.46
C ASN A 59 2.60 7.28 17.14
N TYR A 60 3.01 7.88 16.02
CA TYR A 60 3.02 7.19 14.72
C TYR A 60 3.84 5.89 14.79
N ARG A 61 5.05 5.90 15.37
CA ARG A 61 5.84 4.66 15.54
C ARG A 61 5.14 3.62 16.40
N LYS A 62 4.61 4.05 17.55
CA LYS A 62 3.96 3.17 18.50
C LYS A 62 2.76 2.48 17.86
N GLU A 63 1.91 3.26 17.20
CA GLU A 63 0.67 2.77 16.59
C GLU A 63 0.90 1.94 15.32
N ASN A 64 1.95 2.21 14.54
CA ASN A 64 2.15 1.54 13.24
C ASN A 64 3.21 0.41 13.28
N LEU A 65 3.97 0.28 14.36
CA LEU A 65 4.95 -0.81 14.52
C LEU A 65 4.93 -1.42 15.92
N TYR A 66 5.18 -0.66 16.98
CA TYR A 66 5.45 -1.27 18.30
C TYR A 66 4.25 -2.02 18.89
N CYS A 67 3.02 -1.56 18.60
CA CYS A 67 1.79 -2.27 18.96
C CYS A 67 1.29 -3.25 17.89
N GLU A 68 1.98 -3.34 16.76
CA GLU A 68 1.57 -4.08 15.56
C GLU A 68 2.54 -5.22 15.25
N VAL A 69 3.24 -5.77 16.24
CA VAL A 69 4.08 -6.97 16.09
C VAL A 69 3.89 -7.94 17.25
N CYS A 70 4.06 -9.23 16.97
CA CYS A 70 4.08 -10.28 18.00
C CYS A 70 5.04 -11.42 17.59
N PRO A 71 5.48 -12.28 18.53
CA PRO A 71 6.40 -13.37 18.22
C PRO A 71 5.90 -14.34 17.14
N GLU A 72 4.59 -14.60 17.11
CA GLU A 72 3.93 -15.48 16.13
C GLU A 72 3.95 -14.90 14.71
N ASP A 73 4.20 -13.60 14.57
CA ASP A 73 4.25 -12.91 13.29
C ASP A 73 5.66 -12.86 12.67
N ARG A 74 6.59 -13.72 13.11
CA ARG A 74 7.96 -13.80 12.57
C ARG A 74 8.15 -15.01 11.64
N PRO A 75 9.00 -14.90 10.60
CA PRO A 75 9.86 -13.76 10.25
C PRO A 75 9.07 -12.58 9.63
N LEU A 76 9.41 -11.35 10.02
CA LEU A 76 8.74 -10.11 9.59
C LEU A 76 9.73 -9.12 8.99
N ILE A 77 9.37 -8.48 7.88
CA ILE A 77 10.16 -7.40 7.27
C ILE A 77 9.43 -6.07 7.38
N VAL A 78 10.09 -5.05 7.95
CA VAL A 78 9.54 -3.70 8.08
C VAL A 78 9.91 -2.89 6.86
N GLN A 79 8.91 -2.39 6.13
CA GLN A 79 9.14 -1.59 4.93
C GLN A 79 9.01 -0.09 5.20
N PHE A 80 10.00 0.68 4.77
CA PHE A 80 9.97 2.14 4.78
C PHE A 80 9.88 2.74 3.38
N CYS A 81 9.26 3.92 3.27
CA CYS A 81 9.57 4.89 2.23
C CYS A 81 10.43 6.02 2.80
N ALA A 82 11.48 6.37 2.06
CA ALA A 82 12.45 7.40 2.41
C ALA A 82 13.11 7.92 1.13
N ASN A 83 13.79 9.05 1.23
CA ASN A 83 14.57 9.67 0.16
C ASN A 83 15.81 10.41 0.68
N ASP A 84 16.16 10.18 1.95
CA ASP A 84 17.34 10.71 2.60
C ASP A 84 18.04 9.56 3.35
N PRO A 85 19.36 9.35 3.16
CA PRO A 85 20.10 8.26 3.80
C PRO A 85 20.04 8.29 5.33
N GLU A 86 20.22 9.46 5.93
CA GLU A 86 20.29 9.60 7.39
C GLU A 86 18.93 9.37 8.03
N VAL A 87 17.86 9.94 7.45
CA VAL A 87 16.49 9.73 7.91
C VAL A 87 16.09 8.26 7.77
N PHE A 88 16.49 7.58 6.69
CA PHE A 88 16.23 6.15 6.51
C PHE A 88 16.90 5.32 7.61
N VAL A 89 18.19 5.55 7.86
CA VAL A 89 18.95 4.84 8.90
C VAL A 89 18.40 5.11 10.30
N GLN A 90 18.06 6.36 10.63
CA GLN A 90 17.44 6.70 11.91
C GLN A 90 16.11 5.98 12.12
N ALA A 91 15.25 5.94 11.11
CA ALA A 91 14.00 5.20 11.18
C ALA A 91 14.22 3.69 11.35
N ALA A 92 15.19 3.14 10.61
CA ALA A 92 15.52 1.73 10.64
C ALA A 92 16.12 1.29 11.99
N LEU A 93 16.99 2.12 12.60
CA LEU A 93 17.55 1.86 13.93
C LEU A 93 16.45 1.79 15.00
N LEU A 94 15.40 2.62 14.88
CA LEU A 94 14.24 2.61 15.78
C LEU A 94 13.30 1.41 15.56
N ALA A 95 13.47 0.66 14.47
CA ALA A 95 12.60 -0.44 14.07
C ALA A 95 13.27 -1.83 14.14
N GLN A 96 14.61 -1.90 14.09
CA GLN A 96 15.35 -3.16 13.88
C GLN A 96 15.02 -4.26 14.90
N ASP A 97 14.72 -3.90 16.15
CA ASP A 97 14.41 -4.88 17.22
C ASP A 97 13.02 -5.51 17.07
N TYR A 98 12.18 -4.96 16.20
CA TYR A 98 10.80 -5.40 15.97
C TYR A 98 10.65 -6.23 14.68
N CYS A 99 11.75 -6.52 13.98
CA CYS A 99 11.74 -7.21 12.68
C CYS A 99 12.98 -8.05 12.43
N ASP A 100 12.97 -8.82 11.35
CA ASP A 100 14.09 -9.67 10.90
C ASP A 100 14.90 -9.04 9.77
N ALA A 101 14.33 -8.02 9.10
CA ALA A 101 15.02 -7.16 8.14
C ALA A 101 14.27 -5.84 7.92
N ILE A 102 14.99 -4.87 7.35
CA ILE A 102 14.47 -3.57 6.94
C ILE A 102 14.40 -3.50 5.41
N ASP A 103 13.25 -3.14 4.86
CA ASP A 103 13.06 -3.00 3.40
C ASP A 103 12.91 -1.53 2.98
N LEU A 104 13.57 -1.14 1.89
CA LEU A 104 13.32 0.13 1.23
C LEU A 104 12.33 -0.05 0.07
N ASN A 105 11.20 0.67 0.13
CA ASN A 105 10.24 0.73 -0.96
C ASN A 105 10.77 1.58 -2.11
N LEU A 106 11.03 0.94 -3.25
CA LEU A 106 11.46 1.55 -4.51
C LEU A 106 10.48 1.23 -5.65
N GLY A 107 9.23 0.90 -5.31
CA GLY A 107 8.25 0.36 -6.24
C GLY A 107 6.87 1.03 -6.22
N CYS A 108 6.57 1.88 -5.23
CA CYS A 108 5.28 2.56 -5.14
C CYS A 108 5.11 3.61 -6.25
N PRO A 109 4.12 3.49 -7.16
CA PRO A 109 3.93 4.43 -8.28
C PRO A 109 2.82 5.46 -8.00
N GLN A 110 2.33 5.52 -6.75
CA GLN A 110 1.19 6.35 -6.37
C GLN A 110 1.54 7.85 -6.39
N MET A 111 0.54 8.70 -6.60
CA MET A 111 0.76 10.15 -6.65
C MET A 111 1.31 10.72 -5.34
N ILE A 112 1.00 10.10 -4.21
CA ILE A 112 1.58 10.50 -2.92
C ILE A 112 3.09 10.26 -2.88
N ALA A 113 3.57 9.15 -3.46
CA ALA A 113 4.99 8.86 -3.61
C ALA A 113 5.68 9.82 -4.58
N LYS A 114 4.98 10.25 -5.64
CA LYS A 114 5.49 11.30 -6.54
C LYS A 114 5.70 12.62 -5.80
N ARG A 115 4.70 13.03 -5.01
CA ARG A 115 4.72 14.29 -4.25
C ARG A 115 5.75 14.29 -3.13
N GLY A 116 5.89 13.16 -2.44
CA GLY A 116 6.90 12.99 -1.38
C GLY A 116 8.28 12.59 -1.89
N HIS A 117 8.42 12.38 -3.21
CA HIS A 117 9.66 12.00 -3.87
C HIS A 117 10.31 10.75 -3.26
N TYR A 118 9.57 9.64 -3.25
CA TYR A 118 10.03 8.32 -2.78
C TYR A 118 9.43 7.20 -3.66
N GLY A 119 9.74 5.94 -3.36
CA GLY A 119 9.18 4.80 -4.11
C GLY A 119 9.74 4.71 -5.53
N ALA A 120 8.90 4.43 -6.52
CA ALA A 120 9.34 4.29 -7.91
C ALA A 120 9.85 5.59 -8.55
N PHE A 121 9.74 6.73 -7.84
CA PHE A 121 10.23 8.02 -8.31
C PHE A 121 11.71 8.25 -8.01
N LEU A 122 12.34 7.41 -7.19
CA LEU A 122 13.80 7.40 -6.97
C LEU A 122 14.54 6.46 -7.94
N GLN A 123 13.82 5.73 -8.79
CA GLN A 123 14.37 4.64 -9.61
C GLN A 123 15.49 5.09 -10.56
N GLU A 124 15.54 6.38 -10.93
CA GLU A 124 16.59 6.98 -11.78
C GLU A 124 17.77 7.57 -10.98
N GLU A 125 17.68 7.66 -9.66
CA GLU A 125 18.65 8.36 -8.80
C GLU A 125 19.62 7.37 -8.15
N TRP A 126 20.41 6.69 -8.99
CA TRP A 126 21.21 5.55 -8.54
C TRP A 126 22.26 5.91 -7.49
N ASP A 127 22.83 7.12 -7.54
CA ASP A 127 23.80 7.57 -6.52
C ASP A 127 23.15 7.75 -5.16
N LEU A 128 21.93 8.29 -5.12
CA LEU A 128 21.16 8.42 -3.88
C LEU A 128 20.83 7.04 -3.31
N LEU A 129 20.34 6.13 -4.16
CA LEU A 129 19.99 4.77 -3.75
C LEU A 129 21.20 4.00 -3.22
N GLN A 130 22.37 4.10 -3.87
CA GLN A 130 23.62 3.51 -3.37
C GLN A 130 23.94 4.01 -1.97
N ARG A 131 23.92 5.34 -1.75
CA ARG A 131 24.19 5.92 -0.43
C ARG A 131 23.20 5.45 0.63
N MET A 132 21.91 5.41 0.32
CA MET A 132 20.87 4.97 1.25
C MET A 132 21.05 3.50 1.66
N ILE A 133 21.27 2.60 0.69
CA ILE A 133 21.41 1.17 0.95
C ILE A 133 22.74 0.86 1.64
N LEU A 134 23.84 1.47 1.20
CA LEU A 134 25.17 1.28 1.81
C LEU A 134 25.17 1.71 3.27
N LEU A 135 24.69 2.92 3.55
CA LEU A 135 24.66 3.43 4.93
C LEU A 135 23.78 2.57 5.84
N ALA A 136 22.60 2.16 5.36
CA ALA A 136 21.74 1.25 6.12
C ALA A 136 22.39 -0.13 6.33
N HIS A 137 23.05 -0.67 5.30
CA HIS A 137 23.75 -1.95 5.40
C HIS A 137 24.85 -1.93 6.47
N GLU A 138 25.64 -0.86 6.52
CA GLU A 138 26.75 -0.69 7.47
C GLU A 138 26.28 -0.43 8.91
N LYS A 139 25.17 0.30 9.10
CA LYS A 139 24.73 0.75 10.42
C LYS A 139 23.76 -0.19 11.12
N LEU A 140 22.99 -0.99 10.37
CA LEU A 140 21.96 -1.85 10.95
C LEU A 140 22.49 -3.24 11.28
N SER A 141 22.06 -3.77 12.42
CA SER A 141 22.35 -5.15 12.83
C SER A 141 21.56 -6.19 12.03
N VAL A 142 20.39 -5.81 11.50
CA VAL A 142 19.53 -6.65 10.64
C VAL A 142 19.78 -6.39 9.15
N PRO A 143 19.58 -7.37 8.26
CA PRO A 143 19.71 -7.22 6.80
C PRO A 143 18.82 -6.12 6.20
N VAL A 144 19.29 -5.52 5.11
CA VAL A 144 18.55 -4.54 4.31
C VAL A 144 18.08 -5.20 3.02
N THR A 145 16.80 -5.07 2.70
CA THR A 145 16.18 -5.58 1.47
C THR A 145 15.60 -4.44 0.65
N CYS A 146 15.29 -4.70 -0.62
CA CYS A 146 14.65 -3.71 -1.49
C CYS A 146 13.45 -4.33 -2.21
N LYS A 147 12.40 -3.52 -2.43
CA LYS A 147 11.30 -3.87 -3.33
C LYS A 147 11.20 -2.88 -4.48
N ILE A 148 11.44 -3.36 -5.70
CA ILE A 148 11.51 -2.53 -6.92
C ILE A 148 10.34 -2.79 -7.88
N ARG A 149 10.17 -1.85 -8.81
CA ARG A 149 9.52 -2.06 -10.11
C ARG A 149 10.58 -2.11 -11.21
N VAL A 150 10.23 -2.69 -12.36
CA VAL A 150 11.14 -2.82 -13.50
C VAL A 150 11.15 -1.55 -14.35
N PHE A 151 12.21 -1.36 -15.14
CA PHE A 151 12.21 -0.44 -16.28
C PHE A 151 11.53 -1.10 -17.50
N PRO A 152 11.20 -0.35 -18.57
CA PRO A 152 10.80 -0.95 -19.84
C PRO A 152 11.89 -1.86 -20.42
N GLU A 153 13.16 -1.49 -20.25
CA GLU A 153 14.31 -2.25 -20.73
C GLU A 153 14.80 -3.25 -19.67
N ILE A 154 14.95 -4.51 -20.09
CA ILE A 154 15.47 -5.59 -19.24
C ILE A 154 16.88 -5.27 -18.76
N ASP A 155 17.78 -4.83 -19.66
CA ASP A 155 19.18 -4.54 -19.32
C ASP A 155 19.32 -3.43 -18.29
N LYS A 156 18.48 -2.38 -18.39
CA LYS A 156 18.47 -1.28 -17.41
C LYS A 156 17.99 -1.79 -16.05
N THR A 157 16.98 -2.66 -16.04
CA THR A 157 16.48 -3.33 -14.82
C THR A 157 17.55 -4.21 -14.18
N VAL A 158 18.32 -4.96 -14.97
CA VAL A 158 19.41 -5.80 -14.48
C VAL A 158 20.51 -4.95 -13.84
N LYS A 159 20.99 -3.91 -14.53
CA LYS A 159 22.01 -2.98 -14.00
C LYS A 159 21.54 -2.32 -12.70
N TYR A 160 20.26 -1.95 -12.64
CA TYR A 160 19.64 -1.39 -11.44
C TYR A 160 19.65 -2.38 -10.27
N ALA A 161 19.30 -3.65 -10.51
CA ALA A 161 19.34 -4.70 -9.49
C ALA A 161 20.77 -4.97 -8.97
N GLN A 162 21.75 -5.05 -9.87
CA GLN A 162 23.16 -5.25 -9.52
C GLN A 162 23.73 -4.08 -8.71
N MET A 163 23.32 -2.85 -9.02
CA MET A 163 23.68 -1.67 -8.23
C MET A 163 23.18 -1.80 -6.79
N LEU A 164 21.91 -2.19 -6.60
CA LEU A 164 21.33 -2.36 -5.25
C LEU A 164 22.02 -3.47 -4.47
N GLU A 165 22.30 -4.61 -5.13
CA GLU A 165 23.08 -5.71 -4.55
C GLU A 165 24.47 -5.24 -4.11
N LYS A 166 25.23 -4.58 -5.00
CA LYS A 166 26.57 -4.06 -4.70
C LYS A 166 26.56 -3.06 -3.54
N ALA A 167 25.50 -2.27 -3.40
CA ALA A 167 25.33 -1.34 -2.30
C ALA A 167 25.03 -2.02 -0.94
N GLY A 168 24.75 -3.33 -0.91
CA GLY A 168 24.53 -4.08 0.33
C GLY A 168 23.10 -4.59 0.54
N CYS A 169 22.24 -4.53 -0.48
CA CYS A 169 20.94 -5.21 -0.46
C CYS A 169 21.14 -6.73 -0.34
N GLN A 170 20.41 -7.38 0.57
CA GLN A 170 20.57 -8.80 0.90
C GLN A 170 19.46 -9.70 0.34
N LEU A 171 18.36 -9.10 -0.12
CA LEU A 171 17.26 -9.78 -0.82
C LEU A 171 16.51 -8.75 -1.66
N LEU A 172 16.19 -9.10 -2.90
CA LEU A 172 15.50 -8.21 -3.83
C LEU A 172 14.12 -8.74 -4.22
N THR A 173 13.07 -7.97 -3.94
CA THR A 173 11.73 -8.26 -4.47
C THR A 173 11.49 -7.46 -5.75
N VAL A 174 11.19 -8.15 -6.85
CA VAL A 174 10.97 -7.53 -8.17
C VAL A 174 9.50 -7.63 -8.56
N HIS A 175 8.82 -6.49 -8.62
CA HIS A 175 7.50 -6.42 -9.24
C HIS A 175 7.66 -6.20 -10.75
N GLY A 176 7.25 -7.20 -11.55
CA GLY A 176 7.47 -7.25 -13.01
C GLY A 176 6.72 -6.19 -13.84
N ARG A 177 6.23 -5.11 -13.23
CA ARG A 177 5.55 -4.01 -13.91
C ARG A 177 6.35 -2.72 -13.78
N THR A 178 6.31 -1.88 -14.81
CA THR A 178 6.88 -0.51 -14.77
C THR A 178 6.08 0.40 -13.84
N LYS A 179 6.59 1.60 -13.53
CA LYS A 179 5.84 2.56 -12.69
C LYS A 179 4.59 3.12 -13.38
N GLU A 180 4.56 3.13 -14.71
CA GLU A 180 3.41 3.56 -15.54
C GLU A 180 2.28 2.52 -15.52
N GLN A 181 2.63 1.24 -15.40
CA GLN A 181 1.68 0.13 -15.30
C GLN A 181 0.97 0.08 -13.94
N LYS A 182 -0.04 0.94 -13.79
CA LYS A 182 -0.84 1.09 -12.57
C LYS A 182 -2.32 1.34 -12.88
N GLY A 183 -3.19 1.17 -11.87
CA GLY A 183 -4.60 1.50 -12.03
C GLY A 183 -5.27 0.60 -13.08
N PRO A 184 -6.13 1.14 -13.96
CA PRO A 184 -6.70 0.41 -15.10
C PRO A 184 -5.65 -0.04 -16.13
N LEU A 185 -4.47 0.60 -16.17
CA LEU A 185 -3.38 0.30 -17.11
C LEU A 185 -2.34 -0.66 -16.52
N SER A 186 -2.72 -1.48 -15.55
CA SER A 186 -1.75 -2.33 -14.83
C SER A 186 -1.13 -3.42 -15.73
N GLY A 187 -1.90 -3.98 -16.67
CA GLY A 187 -1.44 -5.06 -17.54
C GLY A 187 -0.83 -6.26 -16.80
N THR A 188 -0.07 -7.07 -17.53
CA THR A 188 0.62 -8.26 -17.03
C THR A 188 2.04 -7.91 -16.57
N ALA A 189 2.46 -8.48 -15.45
CA ALA A 189 3.82 -8.41 -14.95
C ALA A 189 4.74 -9.28 -15.81
N SER A 190 5.85 -8.71 -16.28
CA SER A 190 6.86 -9.40 -17.08
C SER A 190 7.71 -10.32 -16.19
N TRP A 191 7.48 -11.62 -16.31
CA TRP A 191 8.33 -12.63 -15.68
C TRP A 191 9.70 -12.73 -16.36
N GLU A 192 9.83 -12.31 -17.63
CA GLU A 192 11.12 -12.20 -18.31
C GLU A 192 12.08 -11.23 -17.63
N HIS A 193 11.59 -10.05 -17.20
CA HIS A 193 12.40 -9.12 -16.41
C HIS A 193 12.85 -9.75 -15.08
N ILE A 194 11.94 -10.44 -14.40
CA ILE A 194 12.21 -11.08 -13.11
C ILE A 194 13.27 -12.18 -13.28
N LYS A 195 13.14 -13.02 -14.33
CA LYS A 195 14.08 -14.08 -14.68
C LYS A 195 15.46 -13.53 -15.02
N ALA A 196 15.52 -12.43 -15.79
CA ALA A 196 16.78 -11.77 -16.12
C ALA A 196 17.48 -11.23 -14.87
N VAL A 197 16.73 -10.55 -13.97
CA VAL A 197 17.28 -10.09 -12.68
C VAL A 197 17.76 -11.27 -11.84
N ARG A 198 16.95 -12.32 -11.69
CA ARG A 198 17.32 -13.50 -10.92
C ARG A 198 18.63 -14.12 -11.41
N LYS A 199 18.86 -14.20 -12.72
CA LYS A 199 20.12 -14.73 -13.28
C LYS A 199 21.34 -13.84 -13.03
N ALA A 200 21.12 -12.53 -12.84
CA ALA A 200 22.20 -11.54 -12.83
C ALA A 200 22.71 -11.14 -11.44
N VAL A 201 21.98 -11.49 -10.36
CA VAL A 201 22.36 -11.21 -8.97
C VAL A 201 22.63 -12.49 -8.19
N ALA A 202 23.53 -12.40 -7.21
CA ALA A 202 23.93 -13.49 -6.30
C ALA A 202 23.08 -13.54 -5.01
N ILE A 203 22.30 -12.52 -4.70
CA ILE A 203 21.32 -12.53 -3.60
C ILE A 203 19.99 -13.22 -3.97
N PRO A 204 19.21 -13.69 -2.99
CA PRO A 204 17.85 -14.17 -3.22
C PRO A 204 16.95 -13.13 -3.88
N VAL A 205 16.12 -13.60 -4.82
CA VAL A 205 15.13 -12.77 -5.50
C VAL A 205 13.73 -13.31 -5.22
N PHE A 206 12.79 -12.40 -4.92
CA PHE A 206 11.36 -12.69 -4.87
C PHE A 206 10.63 -12.08 -6.06
N ALA A 207 9.74 -12.85 -6.68
CA ALA A 207 8.86 -12.36 -7.74
C ALA A 207 7.60 -11.73 -7.16
N ASN A 208 7.08 -10.69 -7.82
CA ASN A 208 5.78 -10.11 -7.48
C ASN A 208 5.03 -9.68 -8.75
N GLY A 209 3.70 -9.84 -8.73
CA GLY A 209 2.79 -9.40 -9.79
C GLY A 209 2.07 -10.57 -10.48
N ASN A 210 0.75 -10.43 -10.66
CA ASN A 210 -0.14 -11.43 -11.26
C ASN A 210 -0.18 -12.79 -10.53
N ILE A 211 -0.02 -12.80 -9.20
CA ILE A 211 -0.09 -14.02 -8.37
C ILE A 211 -1.47 -14.09 -7.70
N GLN A 212 -2.35 -14.93 -8.22
CA GLN A 212 -3.75 -15.01 -7.79
C GLN A 212 -4.12 -16.36 -7.17
N SER A 213 -3.25 -17.37 -7.28
CA SER A 213 -3.45 -18.73 -6.80
C SER A 213 -2.11 -19.39 -6.43
N LEU A 214 -2.15 -20.50 -5.69
CA LEU A 214 -0.95 -21.32 -5.44
C LEU A 214 -0.31 -21.81 -6.75
N ARG A 215 -1.11 -22.15 -7.76
CA ARG A 215 -0.61 -22.55 -9.07
C ARG A 215 0.20 -21.44 -9.75
N ASP A 216 -0.19 -20.17 -9.58
CA ASP A 216 0.60 -19.06 -10.10
C ASP A 216 1.93 -18.91 -9.37
N VAL A 217 1.98 -19.22 -8.06
CA VAL A 217 3.24 -19.26 -7.29
C VAL A 217 4.17 -20.32 -7.86
N GLU A 218 3.70 -21.56 -8.02
CA GLU A 218 4.48 -22.67 -8.54
C GLU A 218 5.00 -22.39 -9.96
N ARG A 219 4.12 -21.92 -10.85
CA ARG A 219 4.49 -21.56 -12.22
C ARG A 219 5.53 -20.43 -12.24
N CYS A 220 5.36 -19.41 -11.40
CA CYS A 220 6.30 -18.30 -11.33
C CYS A 220 7.69 -18.75 -10.87
N ILE A 221 7.78 -19.61 -9.85
CA ILE A 221 9.06 -20.18 -9.38
C ILE A 221 9.70 -21.01 -10.50
N GLN A 222 8.94 -21.88 -11.16
CA GLN A 222 9.43 -22.73 -12.24
C GLN A 222 9.99 -21.90 -13.40
N ASP A 223 9.26 -20.86 -13.83
CA ASP A 223 9.62 -20.09 -15.02
C ASP A 223 10.81 -19.15 -14.78
N THR A 224 10.92 -18.61 -13.56
CA THR A 224 11.88 -17.53 -13.24
C THR A 224 13.08 -17.98 -12.39
N GLY A 225 12.99 -19.09 -11.65
CA GLY A 225 14.04 -19.58 -10.75
C GLY A 225 14.22 -18.76 -9.46
N VAL A 226 13.23 -17.94 -9.11
CA VAL A 226 13.22 -17.13 -7.88
C VAL A 226 13.07 -17.98 -6.62
N GLN A 227 13.51 -17.44 -5.48
CA GLN A 227 13.50 -18.14 -4.19
C GLN A 227 12.13 -18.09 -3.52
N GLY A 228 11.27 -17.16 -3.93
CA GLY A 228 9.94 -17.00 -3.38
C GLY A 228 9.08 -16.06 -4.22
N VAL A 229 7.79 -16.07 -3.93
CA VAL A 229 6.77 -15.34 -4.67
C VAL A 229 5.89 -14.58 -3.69
N MET A 230 5.70 -13.31 -4.00
CA MET A 230 4.93 -12.37 -3.21
C MET A 230 3.56 -12.12 -3.82
N SER A 231 2.50 -12.34 -3.04
CA SER A 231 1.12 -12.01 -3.41
C SER A 231 0.61 -10.78 -2.65
N ALA A 232 -0.21 -9.97 -3.33
CA ALA A 232 -0.84 -8.78 -2.79
C ALA A 232 -2.36 -8.87 -2.95
N GLU A 233 -2.91 -8.38 -4.08
CA GLU A 233 -4.35 -8.40 -4.34
C GLU A 233 -4.96 -9.81 -4.28
N GLY A 234 -4.24 -10.85 -4.75
CA GLY A 234 -4.70 -12.23 -4.66
C GLY A 234 -4.94 -12.70 -3.22
N ASN A 235 -3.98 -12.42 -2.31
CA ASN A 235 -4.12 -12.74 -0.90
C ASN A 235 -5.27 -11.96 -0.23
N LEU A 236 -5.52 -10.70 -0.62
CA LEU A 236 -6.64 -9.91 -0.10
C LEU A 236 -8.03 -10.42 -0.51
N HIS A 237 -8.09 -11.18 -1.60
CA HIS A 237 -9.32 -11.79 -2.11
C HIS A 237 -9.46 -13.26 -1.68
N ASN A 238 -8.33 -13.89 -1.34
CA ASN A 238 -8.29 -15.23 -0.78
C ASN A 238 -7.08 -15.35 0.16
N PRO A 239 -7.24 -15.13 1.48
CA PRO A 239 -6.17 -15.37 2.44
C PRO A 239 -5.62 -16.80 2.41
N ALA A 240 -6.43 -17.78 2.00
CA ALA A 240 -6.04 -19.18 1.84
C ALA A 240 -5.28 -19.50 0.54
N LEU A 241 -4.83 -18.48 -0.20
CA LEU A 241 -4.11 -18.61 -1.45
C LEU A 241 -2.91 -19.57 -1.36
N PHE A 242 -2.12 -19.49 -0.28
CA PHE A 242 -0.89 -20.30 -0.14
C PHE A 242 -1.14 -21.74 0.30
N GLU A 243 -2.35 -22.09 0.72
CA GLU A 243 -2.78 -23.47 0.94
C GLU A 243 -3.37 -24.10 -0.34
N GLY A 244 -3.61 -23.30 -1.38
CA GLY A 244 -4.28 -23.76 -2.59
C GLY A 244 -5.78 -24.03 -2.40
N ARG A 245 -6.40 -23.48 -1.34
CA ARG A 245 -7.84 -23.62 -1.07
C ARG A 245 -8.63 -22.38 -1.47
N SER A 246 -9.91 -22.59 -1.76
CA SER A 246 -10.90 -21.53 -1.98
C SER A 246 -12.08 -21.76 -1.01
N PRO A 247 -11.94 -21.36 0.27
CA PRO A 247 -12.99 -21.53 1.27
C PRO A 247 -14.17 -20.57 1.04
N ALA A 248 -15.24 -20.73 1.82
CA ALA A 248 -16.34 -19.79 1.77
C ALA A 248 -15.92 -18.43 2.35
N VAL A 249 -16.43 -17.34 1.75
CA VAL A 249 -15.96 -15.99 2.07
C VAL A 249 -16.31 -15.54 3.51
N TRP A 250 -17.34 -16.11 4.13
CA TRP A 250 -17.67 -15.84 5.53
C TRP A 250 -16.74 -16.57 6.51
N GLU A 251 -16.19 -17.73 6.15
CA GLU A 251 -15.30 -18.50 7.04
C GLU A 251 -14.03 -17.69 7.32
N LEU A 252 -13.39 -17.18 6.27
CA LEU A 252 -12.19 -16.35 6.43
C LEU A 252 -12.48 -15.00 7.08
N ALA A 253 -13.69 -14.48 6.91
CA ALA A 253 -14.12 -13.28 7.63
C ALA A 253 -14.33 -13.56 9.12
N GLU A 254 -14.94 -14.68 9.50
CA GLU A 254 -15.09 -15.10 10.90
C GLU A 254 -13.71 -15.23 11.57
N GLU A 255 -12.76 -15.92 10.92
CA GLU A 255 -11.39 -16.05 11.43
C GLU A 255 -10.67 -14.70 11.56
N TYR A 256 -10.80 -13.83 10.56
CA TYR A 256 -10.20 -12.49 10.61
C TYR A 256 -10.78 -11.65 11.75
N LEU A 257 -12.11 -11.66 11.93
CA LEU A 257 -12.77 -10.93 13.00
C LEU A 257 -12.35 -11.44 14.39
N ASP A 258 -12.13 -12.75 14.55
CA ASP A 258 -11.59 -13.32 15.78
C ASP A 258 -10.18 -12.84 16.10
N ILE A 259 -9.33 -12.66 15.08
CA ILE A 259 -8.00 -12.08 15.25
C ILE A 259 -8.13 -10.61 15.63
N VAL A 260 -8.99 -9.84 14.96
CA VAL A 260 -9.23 -8.41 15.23
C VAL A 260 -9.77 -8.16 16.64
N ARG A 261 -10.51 -9.10 17.23
CA ARG A 261 -10.93 -9.02 18.65
C ARG A 261 -9.75 -9.07 19.62
N ARG A 262 -8.68 -9.80 19.26
CA ARG A 262 -7.49 -9.99 20.09
C ARG A 262 -6.44 -8.90 19.85
N TYR A 263 -6.30 -8.48 18.59
CA TYR A 263 -5.31 -7.49 18.16
C TYR A 263 -6.02 -6.26 17.62
N ARG A 264 -5.74 -5.11 18.24
CA ARG A 264 -6.36 -3.83 17.87
C ARG A 264 -6.18 -3.58 16.37
N CYS A 265 -7.29 -3.39 15.65
CA CYS A 265 -7.27 -3.03 14.24
C CYS A 265 -8.29 -1.90 14.00
N PRO A 266 -7.93 -0.81 13.29
CA PRO A 266 -8.90 0.21 12.90
C PRO A 266 -10.04 -0.38 12.08
N LEU A 267 -11.30 -0.02 12.42
CA LEU A 267 -12.48 -0.51 11.71
C LEU A 267 -12.49 -0.14 10.21
N SER A 268 -11.75 0.90 9.81
CA SER A 268 -11.52 1.22 8.41
C SER A 268 -10.78 0.12 7.65
N TYR A 269 -9.80 -0.52 8.29
CA TYR A 269 -9.03 -1.61 7.68
C TYR A 269 -9.90 -2.85 7.59
N VAL A 270 -10.61 -3.17 8.68
CA VAL A 270 -11.57 -4.29 8.71
C VAL A 270 -12.57 -4.19 7.57
N ARG A 271 -13.23 -3.04 7.40
CA ARG A 271 -14.16 -2.84 6.28
C ARG A 271 -13.48 -2.95 4.92
N ALA A 272 -12.28 -2.37 4.76
CA ALA A 272 -11.55 -2.42 3.50
C ALA A 272 -11.22 -3.87 3.09
N HIS A 273 -10.83 -4.71 4.04
CA HIS A 273 -10.58 -6.13 3.82
C HIS A 273 -11.85 -6.88 3.43
N LEU A 274 -12.95 -6.68 4.16
CA LEU A 274 -14.21 -7.35 3.87
C LEU A 274 -14.81 -6.93 2.52
N PHE A 275 -14.61 -5.68 2.09
CA PHE A 275 -14.99 -5.26 0.73
C PHE A 275 -14.23 -6.01 -0.38
N LYS A 276 -13.01 -6.48 -0.10
CA LYS A 276 -12.20 -7.27 -1.04
C LYS A 276 -12.53 -8.75 -0.97
N LEU A 277 -12.55 -9.31 0.23
CA LEU A 277 -12.89 -10.70 0.47
C LEU A 277 -14.30 -11.05 -0.05
N TRP A 278 -15.27 -10.15 0.16
CA TRP A 278 -16.65 -10.34 -0.28
C TRP A 278 -16.96 -9.70 -1.63
N HIS A 279 -15.95 -9.28 -2.41
CA HIS A 279 -16.16 -8.43 -3.59
C HIS A 279 -17.28 -8.92 -4.51
N HIS A 280 -17.27 -10.21 -4.85
CA HIS A 280 -18.23 -10.85 -5.74
C HIS A 280 -19.59 -11.04 -5.07
N THR A 281 -19.62 -11.51 -3.82
CA THR A 281 -20.86 -11.65 -3.03
C THR A 281 -21.60 -10.31 -2.88
N LEU A 282 -20.87 -9.20 -2.69
CA LEU A 282 -21.45 -7.86 -2.58
C LEU A 282 -21.95 -7.28 -3.91
N GLN A 283 -21.62 -7.88 -5.07
CA GLN A 283 -22.26 -7.52 -6.35
C GLN A 283 -23.65 -8.11 -6.47
N VAL A 284 -23.85 -9.31 -5.91
CA VAL A 284 -25.14 -10.01 -5.86
C VAL A 284 -26.02 -9.40 -4.77
N HIS A 285 -25.49 -9.31 -3.55
CA HIS A 285 -26.20 -8.80 -2.38
C HIS A 285 -25.86 -7.32 -2.11
N GLN A 286 -26.36 -6.43 -2.98
CA GLN A 286 -26.03 -4.99 -2.91
C GLN A 286 -26.45 -4.32 -1.59
N GLN A 287 -27.50 -4.82 -0.94
CA GLN A 287 -27.94 -4.32 0.37
C GLN A 287 -26.82 -4.48 1.43
N LEU A 288 -26.17 -5.65 1.48
CA LEU A 288 -25.08 -5.92 2.41
C LEU A 288 -23.89 -4.99 2.19
N ARG A 289 -23.66 -4.57 0.94
CA ARG A 289 -22.62 -3.60 0.60
C ARG A 289 -22.86 -2.26 1.28
N GLU A 290 -24.12 -1.81 1.29
CA GLU A 290 -24.50 -0.57 1.97
C GLU A 290 -24.43 -0.68 3.48
N GLU A 291 -24.85 -1.81 4.03
CA GLU A 291 -24.81 -2.08 5.47
C GLU A 291 -23.36 -2.11 5.99
N LEU A 292 -22.47 -2.83 5.31
CA LEU A 292 -21.03 -2.84 5.60
C LEU A 292 -20.42 -1.43 5.50
N ALA A 293 -20.90 -0.57 4.59
CA ALA A 293 -20.42 0.80 4.48
C ALA A 293 -20.82 1.68 5.67
N LYS A 294 -22.02 1.43 6.25
CA LYS A 294 -22.63 2.24 7.32
C LYS A 294 -22.22 1.81 8.73
N VAL A 295 -21.76 0.57 8.90
CA VAL A 295 -21.41 -0.01 10.19
C VAL A 295 -20.28 0.74 10.92
N LYS A 296 -20.38 0.84 12.25
CA LYS A 296 -19.48 1.63 13.10
C LYS A 296 -18.83 0.85 14.25
N THR A 297 -19.19 -0.42 14.42
CA THR A 297 -18.68 -1.29 15.49
C THR A 297 -18.24 -2.63 14.91
N LEU A 298 -17.38 -3.35 15.63
CA LEU A 298 -16.92 -4.67 15.21
C LEU A 298 -18.06 -5.70 15.28
N GLU A 299 -18.94 -5.56 16.28
CA GLU A 299 -20.13 -6.39 16.47
C GLU A 299 -21.11 -6.21 15.31
N GLY A 300 -21.29 -4.97 14.84
CA GLY A 300 -22.09 -4.71 13.65
C GLY A 300 -21.48 -5.36 12.40
N VAL A 301 -20.14 -5.35 12.26
CA VAL A 301 -19.48 -6.03 11.13
C VAL A 301 -19.70 -7.54 11.21
N ALA A 302 -19.61 -8.11 12.41
CA ALA A 302 -19.90 -9.53 12.64
C ALA A 302 -21.36 -9.88 12.31
N ALA A 303 -22.31 -9.01 12.63
CA ALA A 303 -23.71 -9.19 12.25
C ALA A 303 -23.92 -9.18 10.73
N VAL A 304 -23.25 -8.26 10.00
CA VAL A 304 -23.27 -8.25 8.53
C VAL A 304 -22.69 -9.54 7.96
N ASN A 305 -21.63 -10.08 8.56
CA ASN A 305 -21.06 -11.37 8.15
C ASN A 305 -22.04 -12.54 8.38
N GLN A 306 -22.77 -12.57 9.49
CA GLN A 306 -23.77 -13.60 9.76
C GLN A 306 -24.94 -13.53 8.77
N GLU A 307 -25.44 -12.34 8.47
CA GLU A 307 -26.46 -12.16 7.43
C GLU A 307 -25.92 -12.57 6.05
N LEU A 308 -24.68 -12.20 5.71
CA LEU A 308 -24.03 -12.63 4.46
C LEU A 308 -24.00 -14.16 4.34
N LYS A 309 -23.61 -14.86 5.41
CA LYS A 309 -23.59 -16.32 5.48
C LYS A 309 -24.97 -16.92 5.23
N LEU A 310 -26.01 -16.40 5.88
CA LEU A 310 -27.39 -16.87 5.70
C LEU A 310 -27.85 -16.71 4.24
N ARG A 311 -27.61 -15.53 3.63
CA ARG A 311 -27.99 -15.28 2.23
C ARG A 311 -27.25 -16.21 1.26
N CYS A 312 -25.95 -16.43 1.48
CA CYS A 312 -25.21 -17.38 0.65
C CYS A 312 -25.68 -18.83 0.86
N GLN A 313 -26.09 -19.22 2.06
CA GLN A 313 -26.67 -20.55 2.30
C GLN A 313 -28.03 -20.72 1.59
N GLU A 314 -28.85 -19.67 1.54
CA GLU A 314 -30.06 -19.67 0.71
C GLU A 314 -29.72 -19.83 -0.78
N ASP A 315 -28.74 -19.08 -1.29
CA ASP A 315 -28.29 -19.17 -2.69
C ASP A 315 -27.81 -20.60 -3.01
N ILE A 316 -27.02 -21.22 -2.12
CA ILE A 316 -26.57 -22.62 -2.24
C ILE A 316 -27.77 -23.58 -2.28
N SER A 317 -28.79 -23.36 -1.45
CA SER A 317 -29.97 -24.25 -1.40
C SER A 317 -30.86 -24.17 -2.65
N ARG A 318 -30.79 -23.05 -3.38
CA ARG A 318 -31.53 -22.83 -4.63
C ARG A 318 -30.75 -23.30 -5.86
N GLN A 319 -29.47 -23.64 -5.70
CA GLN A 319 -28.60 -24.02 -6.80
C GLN A 319 -29.07 -25.34 -7.43
N GLU A 320 -29.23 -25.36 -8.74
CA GLU A 320 -29.57 -26.58 -9.48
C GLU A 320 -28.32 -27.43 -9.75
N GLU A 321 -28.49 -28.75 -9.86
CA GLU A 321 -27.39 -29.66 -10.16
C GLU A 321 -26.80 -29.35 -11.55
N GLY A 322 -25.48 -29.12 -11.60
CA GLY A 322 -24.78 -28.74 -12.83
C GLY A 322 -24.84 -27.26 -13.19
N GLU A 323 -25.49 -26.42 -12.36
CA GLU A 323 -25.45 -24.97 -12.51
C GLU A 323 -23.99 -24.46 -12.47
N LYS A 324 -23.68 -23.46 -13.31
CA LYS A 324 -22.35 -22.87 -13.40
C LYS A 324 -22.34 -21.48 -12.74
N PRO A 325 -21.19 -21.05 -12.20
CA PRO A 325 -21.06 -19.70 -11.66
C PRO A 325 -21.45 -18.63 -12.69
N SER A 326 -22.27 -17.67 -12.25
CA SER A 326 -22.70 -16.54 -13.08
C SER A 326 -21.53 -15.61 -13.46
N GLY A 327 -21.66 -14.89 -14.58
CA GLY A 327 -20.76 -13.78 -14.92
C GLY A 327 -19.33 -14.18 -15.33
N GLY A 328 -19.11 -15.45 -15.70
CA GLY A 328 -17.79 -15.96 -16.11
C GLY A 328 -16.80 -16.12 -14.95
N LEU A 329 -17.30 -16.15 -13.71
CA LEU A 329 -16.47 -16.39 -12.53
C LEU A 329 -15.98 -17.85 -12.49
N PRO A 330 -14.76 -18.10 -11.98
CA PRO A 330 -14.25 -19.46 -11.79
C PRO A 330 -15.00 -20.21 -10.69
N PHE A 331 -15.56 -19.50 -9.70
CA PHE A 331 -16.31 -20.09 -8.60
C PHE A 331 -17.59 -19.28 -8.32
N PHE A 332 -18.54 -19.89 -7.63
CA PHE A 332 -19.72 -19.17 -7.14
C PHE A 332 -19.32 -17.99 -6.23
N HIS A 333 -20.13 -16.94 -6.19
CA HIS A 333 -19.75 -15.68 -5.56
C HIS A 333 -19.42 -15.79 -4.06
N TRP A 334 -19.94 -16.82 -3.39
CA TRP A 334 -19.69 -17.14 -1.99
C TRP A 334 -18.36 -17.85 -1.72
N ILE A 335 -17.60 -18.19 -2.76
CA ILE A 335 -16.29 -18.83 -2.67
C ILE A 335 -15.19 -17.78 -2.90
N CYS A 336 -14.17 -17.80 -2.03
CA CYS A 336 -12.97 -16.98 -2.16
C CYS A 336 -12.33 -17.20 -3.52
N GLN A 337 -12.15 -16.12 -4.29
CA GLN A 337 -11.66 -16.24 -5.66
C GLN A 337 -10.99 -14.95 -6.14
N PRO A 338 -10.08 -15.03 -7.13
CA PRO A 338 -9.37 -13.87 -7.65
C PRO A 338 -10.29 -12.75 -8.12
N TYR A 339 -9.79 -11.52 -8.04
CA TYR A 339 -10.34 -10.40 -8.79
C TYR A 339 -9.39 -9.99 -9.90
N LEU A 340 -9.85 -10.18 -11.14
CA LEU A 340 -9.18 -9.68 -12.32
C LEU A 340 -9.74 -8.29 -12.61
N ARG A 341 -8.89 -7.28 -12.45
CA ARG A 341 -9.26 -5.91 -12.76
C ARG A 341 -9.64 -5.82 -14.25
N PRO A 342 -10.82 -5.28 -14.58
CA PRO A 342 -11.18 -5.04 -15.97
C PRO A 342 -10.13 -4.16 -16.65
N GLY A 343 -9.82 -4.49 -17.91
CA GLY A 343 -8.98 -3.65 -18.75
C GLY A 343 -9.61 -2.26 -18.99
N PRO A 344 -8.86 -1.32 -19.58
CA PRO A 344 -9.44 -0.08 -20.09
C PRO A 344 -10.58 -0.43 -21.04
N ARG A 345 -11.75 0.22 -20.89
CA ARG A 345 -12.85 0.03 -21.84
C ARG A 345 -12.43 0.62 -23.18
N GLU A 346 -12.20 -0.23 -24.18
CA GLU A 346 -12.10 0.22 -25.57
C GLU A 346 -13.48 0.72 -26.00
N GLY A 347 -13.56 1.95 -26.53
CA GLY A 347 -14.81 2.46 -27.11
C GLY A 347 -15.76 3.20 -26.16
N SER A 348 -15.28 3.91 -25.14
CA SER A 348 -15.95 5.20 -24.88
C SER A 348 -15.62 6.12 -26.04
N LYS A 349 -16.41 6.03 -27.13
CA LYS A 349 -16.69 7.22 -27.93
C LYS A 349 -16.98 8.30 -26.90
N GLU A 350 -16.18 9.35 -26.90
CA GLU A 350 -16.56 10.59 -26.28
C GLU A 350 -17.90 10.97 -26.93
N ASN A 351 -19.01 10.56 -26.30
CA ASN A 351 -20.24 11.31 -26.47
C ASN A 351 -19.84 12.72 -26.04
N GLY A 352 -19.76 13.62 -27.02
CA GLY A 352 -19.37 15.02 -26.90
C GLY A 352 -20.33 15.83 -26.02
N GLY A 353 -20.51 15.40 -24.77
CA GLY A 353 -20.89 16.24 -23.65
C GLY A 353 -19.64 16.41 -22.81
N ALA A 354 -18.90 17.49 -23.07
CA ALA A 354 -17.65 17.82 -22.40
C ALA A 354 -17.75 17.69 -20.86
N ARG A 355 -17.28 16.57 -20.32
CA ARG A 355 -16.82 16.51 -18.92
C ARG A 355 -15.35 16.86 -18.94
N SER A 356 -15.08 18.16 -19.04
CA SER A 356 -13.75 18.74 -18.83
C SER A 356 -13.18 18.23 -17.51
N LYS A 357 -12.10 17.43 -17.61
CA LYS A 357 -11.11 17.31 -16.54
C LYS A 357 -10.66 18.74 -16.26
N ARG A 358 -10.89 19.23 -15.04
CA ARG A 358 -10.38 20.54 -14.61
C ARG A 358 -8.86 20.60 -14.77
N ALA A 359 -8.41 21.05 -15.94
CA ALA A 359 -7.22 21.85 -16.07
C ALA A 359 -7.47 23.13 -15.27
N LEU A 360 -6.51 23.48 -14.41
CA LEU A 360 -6.45 24.82 -13.84
C LEU A 360 -5.85 25.69 -14.93
N GLU A 361 -6.71 26.20 -15.81
CA GLU A 361 -6.38 27.33 -16.67
C GLU A 361 -7.19 28.52 -16.16
N GLU A 362 -6.45 29.59 -15.89
CA GLU A 362 -6.98 30.89 -15.51
C GLU A 362 -7.57 31.53 -16.77
N GLU A 363 -8.90 31.55 -16.92
CA GLU A 363 -9.55 32.47 -17.85
C GLU A 363 -10.79 33.11 -17.22
N GLU A 364 -10.85 34.43 -17.43
CA GLU A 364 -11.88 35.36 -17.00
C GLU A 364 -13.17 35.19 -17.84
N GLY A 365 -14.34 35.21 -17.21
CA GLY A 365 -15.62 35.29 -17.92
C GLY A 365 -16.79 34.68 -17.16
N GLY A 366 -17.81 35.49 -16.88
CA GLY A 366 -18.91 35.18 -15.96
C GLY A 366 -19.98 34.20 -16.48
N THR A 367 -20.67 33.56 -15.53
CA THR A 367 -22.12 33.31 -15.51
C THR A 367 -22.53 32.64 -14.20
N ASP A 368 -23.72 32.98 -13.73
CA ASP A 368 -24.10 33.09 -12.32
C ASP A 368 -24.85 31.86 -11.76
N VAL A 369 -24.19 30.70 -11.70
CA VAL A 369 -24.80 29.50 -11.06
C VAL A 369 -23.82 28.75 -10.16
N LEU A 370 -24.11 28.70 -8.86
CA LEU A 370 -23.36 27.93 -7.88
C LEU A 370 -23.55 26.42 -8.09
N SER A 371 -22.46 25.66 -8.23
CA SER A 371 -22.50 24.19 -8.29
C SER A 371 -23.17 23.56 -7.05
N LYS A 372 -23.78 22.37 -7.19
CA LYS A 372 -24.44 21.61 -6.11
C LYS A 372 -23.62 21.46 -4.81
N ASN A 373 -22.30 21.38 -4.91
CA ASN A 373 -21.41 21.31 -3.74
C ASN A 373 -21.18 22.67 -3.05
N LYS A 374 -21.21 23.77 -3.81
CA LYS A 374 -21.17 25.13 -3.25
C LYS A 374 -22.50 25.46 -2.56
N GLN A 375 -23.63 25.09 -3.17
CA GLN A 375 -24.96 25.19 -2.56
C GLN A 375 -25.05 24.43 -1.21
N LYS A 376 -24.58 23.18 -1.16
CA LYS A 376 -24.49 22.39 0.10
C LYS A 376 -23.59 23.03 1.16
N LYS A 377 -22.54 23.77 0.76
CA LYS A 377 -21.64 24.46 1.69
C LYS A 377 -22.21 25.79 2.17
N GLN A 378 -23.01 26.48 1.35
CA GLN A 378 -23.73 27.69 1.74
C GLN A 378 -24.85 27.37 2.73
N LEU A 379 -25.58 26.27 2.52
CA LEU A 379 -26.58 25.77 3.46
C LEU A 379 -26.00 25.44 4.85
N ARG A 380 -24.72 25.08 4.92
CA ARG A 380 -24.00 24.81 6.18
C ARG A 380 -23.33 26.05 6.78
N ASN A 381 -23.20 27.13 6.03
CA ASN A 381 -22.58 28.37 6.47
C ASN A 381 -23.13 29.56 5.65
N PRO A 382 -24.25 30.16 6.09
CA PRO A 382 -25.01 31.14 5.30
C PRO A 382 -24.22 32.39 4.91
N HIS A 383 -23.22 32.77 5.71
CA HIS A 383 -22.38 33.96 5.48
C HIS A 383 -21.19 33.69 4.54
N LYS A 384 -21.06 32.47 4.01
CA LYS A 384 -19.94 32.10 3.14
C LYS A 384 -20.19 32.54 1.70
N THR A 385 -19.52 33.60 1.27
CA THR A 385 -19.59 34.12 -0.11
C THR A 385 -18.73 33.28 -1.05
N PHE A 386 -19.27 32.95 -2.24
CA PHE A 386 -18.58 32.16 -3.27
C PHE A 386 -18.19 32.98 -4.51
N ASP A 387 -18.40 34.29 -4.43
CA ASP A 387 -17.98 35.27 -5.42
C ASP A 387 -16.44 35.27 -5.52
N PRO A 388 -15.88 34.94 -6.71
CA PRO A 388 -14.44 34.97 -6.94
C PRO A 388 -13.84 36.37 -6.78
N SER A 389 -14.61 37.44 -7.03
CA SER A 389 -14.14 38.84 -6.97
C SER A 389 -13.84 39.30 -5.55
N LEU A 390 -14.50 38.68 -4.55
CA LEU A 390 -14.33 38.97 -3.13
C LEU A 390 -13.26 38.11 -2.44
N LYS A 391 -12.52 37.27 -3.20
CA LYS A 391 -11.40 36.52 -2.63
C LYS A 391 -10.21 37.44 -2.38
N PRO A 392 -9.64 37.46 -1.16
CA PRO A 392 -8.44 38.25 -0.88
C PRO A 392 -7.28 37.76 -1.76
N LYS A 393 -6.72 38.66 -2.57
CA LYS A 393 -5.53 38.41 -3.39
C LYS A 393 -4.29 38.62 -2.51
N TYR A 394 -3.56 37.55 -2.22
CA TYR A 394 -2.30 37.63 -1.48
C TYR A 394 -1.11 37.64 -2.46
N ALA A 395 -0.14 38.53 -2.24
CA ALA A 395 1.14 38.48 -2.96
C ALA A 395 1.81 37.12 -2.70
N LYS A 396 2.44 36.48 -3.70
CA LYS A 396 3.12 35.19 -3.53
C LYS A 396 4.61 35.37 -3.25
N CYS A 397 5.24 34.38 -2.62
CA CYS A 397 6.68 34.31 -2.40
C CYS A 397 7.37 33.72 -3.62
N ASP A 398 8.42 34.40 -4.09
CA ASP A 398 9.12 34.06 -5.34
C ASP A 398 9.98 32.78 -5.26
N GLN A 399 10.19 32.22 -4.06
CA GLN A 399 10.95 30.98 -3.85
C GLN A 399 10.08 29.74 -3.67
N CYS A 400 8.84 29.86 -3.16
CA CYS A 400 8.02 28.70 -2.83
C CYS A 400 6.55 28.79 -3.30
N GLY A 401 6.14 29.90 -3.91
CA GLY A 401 4.80 30.09 -4.48
C GLY A 401 3.67 30.26 -3.48
N ASN A 402 3.95 30.27 -2.17
CA ASN A 402 2.95 30.50 -1.12
C ASN A 402 2.64 31.99 -0.89
N PRO A 403 1.45 32.35 -0.36
CA PRO A 403 1.11 33.72 0.05
C PRO A 403 2.11 34.35 1.04
N LYS A 404 2.67 35.53 0.71
CA LYS A 404 3.40 36.42 1.61
C LYS A 404 2.44 36.95 2.67
N MET A 405 2.53 36.43 3.89
CA MET A 405 1.95 37.06 5.08
C MET A 405 3.10 37.43 6.02
N CYS A 406 3.45 38.72 6.07
CA CYS A 406 4.34 39.24 7.10
C CYS A 406 3.64 39.18 8.46
N VAL A 407 4.30 38.59 9.45
CA VAL A 407 3.96 38.80 10.86
C VAL A 407 4.37 40.24 11.18
N GLN A 408 3.42 41.13 11.47
CA GLN A 408 3.74 42.41 12.09
C GLN A 408 4.19 42.12 13.53
N SER A 409 5.43 42.47 13.82
CA SER A 409 5.99 42.49 15.17
C SER A 409 5.32 43.58 16.00
N VAL A 410 4.76 43.21 17.14
CA VAL A 410 4.46 44.14 18.23
C VAL A 410 5.77 44.42 18.97
N PRO A 411 6.22 45.68 19.14
CA PRO A 411 7.50 45.99 19.79
C PRO A 411 7.35 45.92 21.31
N GLY A 412 8.20 45.13 21.98
CA GLY A 412 8.40 45.19 23.43
C GLY A 412 8.61 43.84 24.10
N LEU A 413 9.84 43.30 24.01
CA LEU A 413 10.59 42.56 25.05
C LEU A 413 11.78 41.83 24.40
N LEU A 414 12.98 42.29 24.73
CA LEU A 414 14.27 41.59 24.60
C LEU A 414 14.17 40.23 25.33
N GLN A 415 14.81 39.12 24.92
CA GLN A 415 16.26 38.94 24.85
C GLN A 415 16.62 37.61 24.13
N GLU A 416 17.60 37.69 23.23
CA GLU A 416 18.60 36.69 22.78
C GLU A 416 18.27 35.18 22.79
N ALA A 417 18.10 34.61 21.59
CA ALA A 417 18.76 33.37 21.15
C ALA A 417 18.63 33.21 19.62
N SER A 418 19.76 33.04 18.94
CA SER A 418 19.94 32.86 17.50
C SER A 418 19.10 31.71 16.91
N PHE A 419 18.13 32.02 16.05
CA PHE A 419 17.39 31.05 15.23
C PHE A 419 17.64 31.28 13.74
N GLN A 420 18.21 30.27 13.07
CA GLN A 420 18.24 30.18 11.62
C GLN A 420 16.80 30.14 11.05
N ARG A 421 16.59 30.92 9.99
CA ARG A 421 15.30 31.21 9.38
C ARG A 421 14.74 29.99 8.65
N GLY A 422 13.65 29.42 9.15
CA GLY A 422 12.83 28.43 8.46
C GLY A 422 11.33 28.68 8.74
N CYS A 423 10.54 28.84 7.68
CA CYS A 423 9.10 29.14 7.75
C CYS A 423 8.32 28.07 8.55
N ARG A 424 7.65 28.49 9.64
CA ARG A 424 6.70 27.64 10.38
C ARG A 424 5.31 27.69 9.73
N LEU A 425 4.64 26.53 9.66
CA LEU A 425 3.22 26.40 9.33
C LEU A 425 2.34 26.75 10.56
N PRO A 426 1.15 27.37 10.39
CA PRO A 426 0.29 27.74 11.51
C PRO A 426 -0.40 26.52 12.12
N ARG A 427 -0.33 26.40 13.45
CA ARG A 427 -1.17 25.50 14.26
C ARG A 427 -2.63 25.97 14.17
N SER A 428 -3.53 25.13 13.67
CA SER A 428 -4.97 25.34 13.79
C SER A 428 -5.47 24.79 15.12
N ARG A 429 -6.17 25.65 15.86
CA ARG A 429 -6.85 25.43 17.14
C ARG A 429 -7.81 24.23 17.08
N ILE A 430 -7.65 23.31 18.03
CA ILE A 430 -8.72 22.39 18.46
C ILE A 430 -9.37 23.08 19.65
N ALA A 431 -10.65 23.42 19.51
CA ALA A 431 -11.53 23.73 20.64
C ALA A 431 -12.34 22.46 20.94
N PHE A 432 -12.63 22.28 22.23
CA PHE A 432 -13.21 21.12 22.93
C PHE A 432 -14.34 20.39 22.20
#